data_AF-A0A7K0DS58-F1
#
_entry.id   AF-A0A7K0DS58-F1
#
_cell.length_a   1.000
_cell.length_b   1.000
_cell.length_c   1.000
_cell.angle_alpha   90.00
_cell.angle_beta   90.00
_cell.angle_gamma   90.00
#
_symmetry.space_group_name_H-M   'P 1'
#
loop_
_entity.id
_entity.type
_entity.pdbx_description
1 polymer ?
#
loop_
_entity_poly.entity_id
_entity_poly.type
_entity_poly.pdbx_seq_one_letter_code
_entity_poly.pdbx_strand_id
1 'polypeptide(L)' 'MYAPSSDARDLWLMSSRDCSHEPLDLTYDRARFILTVHAGHGGRCRQYLAASAYCFRRTGER' A
#
# COMPACT_ATOMS: atom_id res chain seq x y z
N MET A 1 12.82 11.12 -7.55
CA MET A 1 11.99 10.09 -6.89
C MET A 1 12.82 8.82 -6.82
N TYR A 2 13.10 8.32 -5.61
CA TYR A 2 13.84 7.07 -5.41
C TYR A 2 12.84 5.92 -5.54
N ALA A 3 12.93 5.15 -6.62
CA ALA A 3 12.10 3.95 -6.76
C ALA A 3 12.56 2.91 -5.71
N PRO A 4 11.62 2.20 -5.05
CA PRO A 4 12.01 1.18 -4.08
C PRO A 4 12.79 0.06 -4.77
N SER A 5 13.81 -0.45 -4.07
CA SER A 5 14.59 -1.60 -4.53
C SER A 5 13.72 -2.85 -4.67
N SER A 6 14.15 -3.81 -5.49
CA SER A 6 13.44 -5.07 -5.70
C SER A 6 13.25 -5.86 -4.39
N ASP A 7 14.24 -5.83 -3.51
CA ASP A 7 14.18 -6.47 -2.18
C ASP A 7 13.07 -5.89 -1.30
N ALA A 8 12.94 -4.55 -1.25
CA ALA A 8 11.87 -3.89 -0.51
C ALA A 8 10.49 -4.25 -1.05
N ARG A 9 10.35 -4.34 -2.39
CA ARG A 9 9.09 -4.76 -3.02
C ARG A 9 8.74 -6.22 -2.73
N ASP A 10 9.74 -7.11 -2.68
CA ASP A 10 9.52 -8.52 -2.33
C ASP A 10 9.04 -8.65 -0.88
N LEU A 11 9.72 -7.98 0.06
CA LEU A 11 9.29 -7.93 1.47
C LEU A 11 7.85 -7.42 1.63
N TRP A 12 7.48 -6.38 0.87
CA TRP A 12 6.11 -5.89 0.89
C TRP A 12 5.13 -6.92 0.35
N LEU A 13 5.46 -7.60 -0.74
CA LEU A 13 4.62 -8.66 -1.32
C LEU A 13 4.42 -9.82 -0.34
N MET A 14 5.46 -10.19 0.40
CA MET A 14 5.40 -11.24 1.43
C MET A 14 4.52 -10.80 2.60
N SER A 15 4.70 -9.57 3.07
CA SER A 15 3.94 -9.01 4.20
C SER A 15 2.49 -8.68 3.84
N SER A 16 2.16 -8.46 2.56
CA SER A 16 0.84 -8.04 2.11
C SER A 16 -0.05 -9.21 1.65
N ARG A 17 0.29 -10.45 1.98
CA ARG A 17 -0.51 -11.62 1.58
C ARG A 17 -1.88 -11.67 2.25
N ASP A 18 -1.97 -11.23 3.51
CA ASP A 18 -3.23 -11.19 4.25
C ASP A 18 -4.01 -9.91 3.96
N CYS A 19 -5.03 -10.01 3.11
CA CYS A 19 -5.82 -8.85 2.68
C CYS A 19 -6.75 -8.27 3.76
N SER A 20 -6.90 -8.96 4.88
CA SER A 20 -7.79 -8.58 5.99
C SER A 20 -7.05 -7.75 7.04
N HIS A 21 -5.73 -7.83 7.07
CA HIS A 21 -4.89 -7.03 7.95
C HIS A 21 -4.71 -5.59 7.44
N GLU A 22 -4.58 -4.65 8.37
CA GLU A 22 -4.26 -3.26 8.05
C GLU A 22 -2.73 -3.08 8.03
N PRO A 23 -2.13 -2.52 6.97
CA PRO A 23 -0.68 -2.39 6.85
C PRO A 23 -0.18 -1.27 7.76
N LEU A 24 0.80 -1.60 8.62
CA LEU A 24 1.51 -0.65 9.49
C LEU A 24 2.66 0.03 8.75
N ASP A 25 3.11 1.20 9.24
CA ASP A 25 4.26 1.94 8.72
C ASP A 25 4.22 2.19 7.21
N LEU A 26 3.07 2.70 6.73
CA LEU A 26 2.92 3.08 5.34
C LEU A 26 3.83 4.27 5.00
N THR A 27 4.67 4.06 4.00
CA THR A 27 5.30 5.12 3.21
C THR A 27 4.52 5.34 1.91
N TYR A 28 4.81 6.42 1.20
CA TYR A 28 4.15 6.70 -0.08
C TYR A 28 4.37 5.60 -1.11
N ASP A 29 5.63 5.17 -1.28
CA ASP A 29 5.99 4.14 -2.25
C ASP A 29 5.33 2.80 -1.91
N ARG A 30 5.28 2.45 -0.62
CA ARG A 30 4.58 1.24 -0.16
C ARG A 30 3.06 1.34 -0.37
N ALA A 31 2.45 2.49 -0.09
CA ALA A 31 1.04 2.71 -0.33
C ALA A 31 0.70 2.59 -1.83
N ARG A 32 1.50 3.21 -2.72
CA ARG A 32 1.33 3.10 -4.17
C ARG A 32 1.52 1.68 -4.68
N PHE A 33 2.47 0.94 -4.12
CA PHE A 33 2.66 -0.47 -4.40
C PHE A 33 1.42 -1.29 -4.03
N ILE A 34 0.91 -1.15 -2.80
CA ILE A 34 -0.28 -1.87 -2.33
C ILE A 34 -1.50 -1.55 -3.20
N LEU A 35 -1.71 -0.29 -3.56
CA LEU A 35 -2.80 0.11 -4.46
C LEU A 35 -2.72 -0.60 -5.81
N THR A 36 -1.51 -0.82 -6.33
CA THR A 36 -1.31 -1.50 -7.62
C THR A 36 -1.58 -2.99 -7.49
N VAL A 37 -1.01 -3.64 -6.48
CA VAL A 37 -1.09 -5.10 -6.29
C VAL A 37 -2.50 -5.54 -5.89
N HIS A 38 -3.19 -4.76 -5.06
CA HIS A 38 -4.48 -5.11 -4.48
C HIS A 38 -5.67 -4.43 -5.17
N ALA A 39 -5.46 -3.73 -6.29
CA ALA A 39 -6.53 -3.07 -7.06
C ALA A 39 -7.70 -4.01 -7.39
N GLY A 40 -7.40 -5.28 -7.71
CA GLY A 40 -8.41 -6.29 -8.06
C GLY A 40 -9.37 -6.64 -6.92
N HIS A 41 -9.02 -6.39 -5.66
CA HIS A 41 -9.90 -6.63 -4.52
C HIS A 41 -10.77 -5.42 -4.16
N GLY A 42 -10.30 -4.21 -4.48
CA GLY A 42 -11.00 -2.95 -4.21
C GLY A 42 -11.45 -2.80 -2.76
N GLY A 43 -12.70 -2.36 -2.57
CA GLY A 43 -13.27 -2.06 -1.25
C GLY A 43 -13.41 -3.25 -0.29
N ARG A 44 -13.13 -4.49 -0.73
CA ARG A 44 -13.13 -5.67 0.14
C ARG A 44 -11.76 -5.95 0.78
N CYS A 45 -10.72 -5.22 0.37
CA CYS A 45 -9.37 -5.40 0.90
C CYS A 45 -9.00 -4.29 1.87
N ARG A 46 -8.70 -4.67 3.12
CA ARG A 46 -8.32 -3.74 4.18
C ARG A 46 -7.01 -3.02 3.85
N GLN A 47 -6.05 -3.72 3.24
CA GLN A 47 -4.82 -3.10 2.78
C GLN A 47 -5.03 -2.07 1.66
N TYR A 48 -5.88 -2.37 0.68
CA TYR A 48 -6.21 -1.42 -0.38
C TYR A 48 -6.87 -0.16 0.17
N LEU A 49 -7.83 -0.32 1.09
CA LEU A 49 -8.51 0.78 1.75
C LEU A 49 -7.56 1.64 2.58
N ALA A 50 -6.68 1.02 3.37
CA ALA A 50 -5.69 1.73 4.19
C ALA A 50 -4.69 2.53 3.33
N ALA A 51 -4.17 1.93 2.25
CA ALA A 51 -3.28 2.61 1.32
C ALA A 51 -3.99 3.76 0.59
N SER A 52 -5.27 3.59 0.23
CA SER A 52 -6.09 4.65 -0.37
C SER A 52 -6.26 5.83 0.59
N ALA A 53 -6.63 5.55 1.85
CA ALA A 53 -6.80 6.56 2.87
C ALA A 53 -5.50 7.32 3.17
N TYR A 54 -4.37 6.61 3.22
CA TYR A 54 -3.05 7.22 3.40
C TYR A 54 -2.71 8.20 2.28
N CYS A 55 -2.89 7.79 1.01
CA CYS A 55 -2.65 8.67 -0.13
C CYS A 55 -3.59 9.88 -0.15
N PHE A 56 -4.87 9.68 0.19
CA PHE A 56 -5.86 10.75 0.21
C PHE A 56 -5.54 11.83 1.26
N ARG A 57 -5.18 11.43 2.49
CA ARG A 57 -4.77 12.37 3.55
C ARG A 57 -3.59 13.22 3.09
N ARG A 58 -2.56 12.58 2.55
CA ARG A 58 -1.36 13.26 2.05
C ARG A 58 -1.63 14.24 0.92
N THR A 59 -2.59 13.95 0.04
CA THR A 59 -2.98 14.91 -1.02
C THR A 59 -3.71 16.13 -0.47
N GLY A 60 -4.42 16.01 0.66
CA GLY A 60 -5.06 17.13 1.34
C GLY A 60 -4.12 17.95 2.23
N GLU A 61 -2.94 17.41 2.57
CA GLU A 61 -1.88 18.11 3.31
C GLU A 61 -0.96 18.98 2.42
N ARG A 62 -1.21 19.00 1.10
CA ARG A 62 -0.52 19.86 0.11
C ARG A 62 -1.31 21.12 -0.19
#